data_AF-A0AAV3ST82-F1
#
_entry.id   AF-A0AAV3ST82-F1
#
_cell.length_a   1.000
_cell.length_b   1.000
_cell.length_c   1.000
_cell.angle_alpha   90.00
_cell.angle_beta   90.00
_cell.angle_gamma   90.00
#
_symmetry.space_group_name_H-M   'P 1'
#
loop_
_entity.id
_entity.type
_entity.pdbx_description
1 polymer ?
#
loop_
_entity_poly.entity_id
_entity_poly.type
_entity_poly.pdbx_seq_one_letter_code
_entity_poly.pdbx_strand_id
1 'polypeptide(L)'
;MSLRSFADRETHFRIVPSGSPPSVDGLAITEPKFIECTECEARVRIDGPDGHQTTIDNLPHDRDCPQRDVVSQYYRDQFVR
;
A
#
# COMPACT_ATOMS: atom_id res chain seq x y z
N MET A 1 10.37 5.16 -19.00
CA MET A 1 9.14 5.42 -18.24
C MET A 1 9.58 6.05 -16.92
N SER A 2 9.02 7.20 -16.54
CA SER A 2 9.39 7.85 -15.27
C SER A 2 8.53 7.26 -14.16
N LEU A 3 9.16 6.88 -13.06
CA LEU A 3 8.43 6.47 -11.86
C LEU A 3 7.66 7.65 -11.26
N ARG A 4 6.45 7.39 -10.76
CA ARG A 4 5.56 8.39 -10.17
C ARG A 4 5.60 8.33 -8.65
N SER A 5 5.32 9.46 -8.01
CA SER A 5 5.23 9.56 -6.55
C SER A 5 3.85 9.13 -6.08
N PHE A 6 3.76 8.43 -4.94
CA PHE A 6 2.46 8.17 -4.29
C PHE A 6 1.76 9.44 -3.78
N ALA A 7 2.48 10.56 -3.72
CA ALA A 7 1.93 11.85 -3.35
C ALA A 7 1.45 12.66 -4.57
N ASP A 8 1.51 12.08 -5.78
CA ASP A 8 0.92 12.71 -6.96
C ASP A 8 -0.61 12.73 -6.82
N ARG A 9 -1.24 13.82 -7.30
CA ARG A 9 -2.69 14.03 -7.23
C ARG A 9 -3.48 12.99 -8.01
N GLU A 10 -2.87 12.39 -9.03
CA GLU A 10 -3.47 11.35 -9.86
C GLU A 10 -3.25 9.93 -9.30
N THR A 11 -2.63 9.81 -8.12
CA THR A 11 -2.44 8.52 -7.46
C THR A 11 -3.39 8.39 -6.27
N HIS A 12 -4.11 7.28 -6.21
CA HIS A 12 -5.16 7.04 -5.24
C HIS A 12 -4.96 5.72 -4.50
N PHE A 13 -4.96 5.80 -3.18
CA PHE A 13 -4.85 4.66 -2.28
C PHE A 13 -5.86 4.83 -1.15
N ARG A 14 -6.31 3.73 -0.56
CA ARG A 14 -7.20 3.75 0.60
C ARG A 14 -6.69 2.88 1.73
N ILE A 15 -7.01 3.27 2.95
CA ILE A 15 -6.80 2.45 4.14
C ILE A 15 -8.03 1.57 4.32
N VAL A 16 -7.83 0.27 4.40
CA VAL A 16 -8.88 -0.72 4.59
C VAL A 16 -8.81 -1.26 6.02
N PRO A 17 -9.91 -1.19 6.80
CA PRO A 17 -9.93 -1.73 8.15
C PRO A 17 -9.98 -3.27 8.16
N SER A 18 -9.78 -3.87 9.33
CA SER A 18 -9.79 -5.33 9.51
C SER A 18 -11.05 -5.99 8.96
N GLY A 19 -12.22 -5.45 9.31
CA GLY A 19 -13.52 -6.00 8.91
C GLY A 19 -13.84 -7.38 9.49
N SER A 20 -12.93 -7.99 10.25
CA SER A 20 -13.12 -9.28 10.92
C SER A 20 -13.20 -9.13 12.45
N PRO A 21 -13.82 -10.10 13.15
CA PRO A 21 -13.77 -10.14 14.61
C PRO A 21 -12.33 -10.24 15.14
N PRO A 22 -12.01 -9.65 16.31
CA PRO A 22 -10.67 -9.72 16.90
C PRO A 22 -10.13 -11.14 17.14
N SER A 23 -11.02 -12.13 17.25
CA SER A 23 -10.65 -13.54 17.40
C SER A 23 -9.97 -14.14 16.15
N VAL A 24 -10.08 -13.50 14.99
CA VAL A 24 -9.53 -14.01 13.72
C VAL A 24 -8.13 -13.47 13.46
N ASP A 25 -7.91 -12.18 13.72
CA ASP A 25 -6.68 -11.49 13.31
C ASP A 25 -6.06 -10.59 14.39
N GLY A 26 -6.66 -10.57 15.58
CA GLY A 26 -6.18 -9.80 16.72
C GLY A 26 -6.49 -8.30 16.66
N LEU A 27 -7.25 -7.83 15.67
CA LEU A 27 -7.50 -6.41 15.44
C LEU A 27 -8.95 -6.04 15.75
N ALA A 28 -9.18 -4.81 16.19
CA ALA A 28 -10.55 -4.30 16.26
C ALA A 28 -11.15 -4.22 14.85
N ILE A 29 -12.46 -4.43 14.70
CA ILE A 29 -13.11 -4.51 13.38
C ILE A 29 -12.89 -3.25 12.53
N THR A 30 -12.76 -2.09 13.18
CA THR A 30 -12.51 -0.78 12.55
C THR A 30 -11.03 -0.42 12.45
N GLU A 31 -10.14 -1.26 12.95
CA GLU A 31 -8.71 -0.96 12.99
C GLU A 31 -8.10 -1.03 11.58
N PRO A 32 -7.33 0.01 11.16
CA PRO A 32 -6.59 -0.01 9.91
C PRO A 32 -5.72 -1.27 9.77
N LYS A 33 -5.92 -2.01 8.68
CA LYS A 33 -5.21 -3.28 8.46
C LYS A 33 -4.42 -3.31 7.16
N PHE A 34 -4.92 -2.66 6.11
CA PHE A 34 -4.26 -2.67 4.79
C PHE A 34 -4.19 -1.28 4.18
N ILE A 35 -3.17 -1.06 3.37
CA ILE A 35 -3.17 -0.05 2.31
C ILE A 35 -3.56 -0.77 1.02
N GLU A 36 -4.46 -0.17 0.25
CA GLU A 36 -4.97 -0.74 -0.99
C GLU A 36 -4.90 0.28 -2.14
N CYS A 37 -4.51 -0.19 -3.33
CA CYS A 37 -4.62 0.56 -4.57
C CYS A 37 -6.08 0.58 -5.04
N THR A 38 -6.64 1.75 -5.32
CA THR A 38 -8.04 1.89 -5.75
C THR A 38 -8.29 1.44 -7.19
N GLU A 39 -7.22 1.26 -7.98
CA GLU A 39 -7.32 0.94 -9.41
C GLU A 39 -7.31 -0.57 -9.70
N CYS A 40 -6.61 -1.37 -8.88
CA CYS A 40 -6.52 -2.82 -9.07
C CYS A 40 -6.74 -3.63 -7.79
N GLU A 41 -7.16 -2.99 -6.69
CA GLU A 41 -7.46 -3.62 -5.40
C GLU A 41 -6.28 -4.39 -4.75
N ALA A 42 -5.06 -4.24 -5.31
CA ALA A 42 -3.86 -4.76 -4.71
C ALA A 42 -3.70 -4.18 -3.32
N ARG A 43 -3.39 -5.03 -2.34
CA ARG A 43 -3.31 -4.65 -0.93
C ARG A 43 -2.06 -5.17 -0.26
N VAL A 44 -1.57 -4.39 0.68
CA VAL A 44 -0.43 -4.75 1.53
C VAL A 44 -0.76 -4.44 2.99
N ARG A 45 -0.25 -5.25 3.92
CA ARG A 45 -0.57 -5.13 5.35
C ARG A 45 0.10 -3.91 5.96
N ILE A 46 -0.63 -3.13 6.75
CA ILE A 46 -0.04 -2.08 7.58
C ILE A 46 0.67 -2.77 8.73
N ASP A 47 1.95 -2.46 8.89
CA ASP A 47 2.74 -3.00 10.00
C ASP A 47 2.22 -2.49 11.35
N GLY A 48 2.42 -3.29 12.40
CA GLY A 48 2.12 -2.87 13.77
C GLY A 48 3.09 -1.80 14.28
N PRO A 49 2.95 -1.34 15.53
CA PRO A 49 3.76 -0.26 16.10
C PRO A 49 5.28 -0.51 16.06
N ASP A 50 5.69 -1.79 16.06
CA ASP A 50 7.10 -2.19 16.03
C ASP A 50 7.65 -2.42 14.60
N GLY A 51 6.81 -2.30 13.57
CA GLY A 51 7.18 -2.55 12.17
C GLY A 51 6.91 -1.33 11.27
N HIS A 52 7.79 -1.11 10.29
CA HIS A 52 7.69 -0.01 9.31
C HIS A 52 8.41 -0.40 8.00
N GLN A 53 8.32 -1.68 7.65
CA GLN A 53 8.94 -2.26 6.47
C GLN A 53 8.00 -2.22 5.26
N THR A 54 6.69 -2.23 5.51
CA THR A 54 5.70 -2.31 4.44
C THR A 54 5.32 -0.93 3.92
N THR A 55 5.50 -0.71 2.61
CA THR A 55 5.16 0.53 1.92
C THR A 55 4.31 0.28 0.68
N ILE A 56 3.84 1.35 0.04
CA ILE A 56 3.12 1.31 -1.25
C ILE A 56 3.91 0.63 -2.37
N ASP A 57 5.24 0.63 -2.28
CA ASP A 57 6.15 -0.04 -3.24
C ASP A 57 5.98 -1.57 -3.23
N ASN A 58 5.45 -2.13 -2.14
CA ASN A 58 5.26 -3.56 -1.95
C ASN A 58 3.88 -4.06 -2.43
N LEU A 59 3.06 -3.18 -3.03
CA LEU A 59 1.75 -3.55 -3.54
C LEU A 59 1.89 -4.53 -4.71
N PRO A 60 1.25 -5.72 -4.63
CA PRO A 60 1.29 -6.70 -5.71
C PRO A 60 0.31 -6.28 -6.83
N HIS A 61 0.66 -5.22 -7.56
CA HIS A 61 -0.18 -4.66 -8.61
C HIS A 61 -0.45 -5.66 -9.74
N ASP A 62 -1.64 -5.56 -10.32
CA ASP A 62 -1.95 -6.18 -11.60
C ASP A 62 -1.03 -5.61 -12.69
N ARG A 63 -0.69 -6.46 -13.68
CA ARG A 63 0.23 -6.09 -14.76
C ARG A 63 -0.22 -4.84 -15.52
N ASP A 64 -1.53 -4.67 -15.67
CA ASP A 64 -2.13 -3.62 -16.47
C ASP A 64 -2.67 -2.47 -15.58
N CYS A 65 -2.35 -2.48 -14.27
CA CYS A 65 -2.77 -1.42 -13.35
C CYS A 65 -2.14 -0.08 -13.74
N PRO A 66 -2.94 1.00 -13.86
CA PRO A 66 -2.43 2.30 -14.24
C PRO A 66 -1.51 2.90 -13.18
N GLN A 67 -1.54 2.45 -11.92
CA GLN A 67 -0.69 2.92 -10.81
C GLN A 67 0.51 2.00 -10.47
N ARG A 68 0.81 0.99 -11.30
CA ARG A 68 1.85 -0.04 -11.00
C ARG A 68 3.29 0.47 -10.91
N ASP A 69 3.56 1.69 -11.37
CA ASP A 69 4.87 2.35 -11.38
C ASP A 69 4.99 3.45 -10.33
N VAL A 70 4.03 3.52 -9.41
CA VAL A 70 4.01 4.45 -8.29
C VAL A 70 4.92 3.92 -7.20
N VAL A 71 5.89 4.74 -6.79
CA VAL A 71 6.86 4.40 -5.75
C VAL A 71 7.07 5.56 -4.77
N SER A 72 7.64 5.25 -3.62
CA SER A 72 8.12 6.23 -2.65
C SER A 72 9.40 6.92 -3.13
N GLN A 73 9.63 8.14 -2.62
CA GLN A 73 10.88 8.84 -2.88
C GLN A 73 12.09 8.01 -2.41
N TYR A 74 11.99 7.39 -1.23
CA TYR A 74 13.02 6.51 -0.70
C TYR A 74 13.36 5.38 -1.68
N TYR A 75 12.36 4.66 -2.19
CA TYR A 75 12.57 3.56 -3.11
C TYR A 75 13.31 4.01 -4.37
N ARG A 76 12.83 5.10 -4.98
CA ARG A 76 13.46 5.69 -6.16
C ARG A 76 14.92 6.05 -5.90
N ASP A 77 15.22 6.67 -4.76
CA ASP A 77 16.56 7.11 -4.42
C ASP A 77 17.53 5.95 -4.16
N GLN A 78 17.04 4.83 -3.62
CA GLN A 78 17.86 3.66 -3.27
C GLN A 78 18.02 2.63 -4.40
N PHE A 79 16.99 2.41 -5.24
CA PHE A 79 16.92 1.22 -6.09
C PHE A 79 16.86 1.48 -7.59
N VAL A 80 16.64 2.71 -8.04
CA VAL A 80 16.34 3.02 -9.47
C VAL A 80 17.47 3.80 -10.16
N ARG A 81 18.52 4.17 -9.42
CA ARG A 81 19.66 4.92 -9.97
C ARG A 81 20.35 4.22 -11.13
#